data_AF-A0A372ZJI5-F1
#
_entry.id   AF-A0A372ZJI5-F1
#
_cell.length_a   1.000
_cell.length_b   1.000
_cell.length_c   1.000
_cell.angle_alpha   90.00
_cell.angle_beta   90.00
_cell.angle_gamma   90.00
#
_symmetry.space_group_name_H-M   'P 1'
#
loop_
_entity.id
_entity.type
_entity.pdbx_description
1 polymer ?
#
loop_
_entity_poly.entity_id
_entity_poly.type
_entity_poly.pdbx_seq_one_letter_code
_entity_poly.pdbx_strand_id
1 'polypeptide(L)'
;MAPAVVFAIPVLKLAWTLGGGDAARDALLAMGPANWVDVVIGMFFAEPVLAVVLAAVLSYIGYAYRAAHGGAARRQGRALAETAARAAILPGALGVVVGAFNGLWWGVAAGVLGYLLRLGVVAEYRTGARSADTGRRTGRTAVAFGPRAVEAVRVAALLLSLVVLPVLSVVAALDGRSWTSVLMCDVDTGAGPQRARLVELDRQAPGVVGWDVPAHEVVSGTNCATDPDDVLRAPWWRR
;
A
#
# COMPACT_ATOMS: atom_id res chain seq x y z
N MET A 1 -9.30 12.40 4.93
CA MET A 1 -7.89 12.39 4.47
C MET A 1 -7.53 11.09 3.73
N ALA A 2 -7.79 9.90 4.28
CA ALA A 2 -7.54 8.62 3.60
C ALA A 2 -8.08 8.51 2.14
N PRO A 3 -9.31 8.94 1.80
CA PRO A 3 -9.81 8.79 0.41
C PRO A 3 -9.08 9.67 -0.60
N ALA A 4 -8.59 10.85 -0.18
CA ALA A 4 -7.87 11.77 -1.06
C ALA A 4 -6.49 11.22 -1.46
N VAL A 5 -5.79 10.56 -0.52
CA VAL A 5 -4.49 9.93 -0.78
C VAL A 5 -4.64 8.70 -1.68
N VAL A 6 -5.65 7.88 -1.43
CA VAL A 6 -5.93 6.69 -2.26
C VAL A 6 -6.23 7.07 -3.71
N PHE A 7 -6.83 8.23 -3.97
CA PHE A 7 -7.08 8.72 -5.33
C PHE A 7 -5.89 9.46 -5.95
N ALA A 8 -5.22 10.34 -5.19
CA ALA A 8 -4.16 11.19 -5.73
C ALA A 8 -2.90 10.40 -6.12
N ILE A 9 -2.56 9.35 -5.37
CA ILE A 9 -1.33 8.57 -5.60
C ILE A 9 -1.34 7.80 -6.92
N PRO A 10 -2.40 7.04 -7.29
CA PRO A 10 -2.50 6.40 -8.61
C PRO A 10 -2.42 7.40 -9.76
N VAL A 11 -3.13 8.52 -9.65
CA VAL A 11 -3.10 9.57 -10.69
C VAL A 11 -1.69 10.14 -10.84
N LEU A 12 -1.00 10.39 -9.73
CA LEU A 12 0.38 10.86 -9.74
C LEU A 12 1.33 9.84 -10.36
N LYS A 13 1.19 8.55 -10.01
CA LYS A 13 1.98 7.45 -10.57
C LYS A 13 1.83 7.43 -12.09
N LEU A 14 0.60 7.39 -12.59
CA LEU A 14 0.29 7.35 -14.02
C LEU A 14 0.80 8.58 -14.77
N ALA A 15 0.54 9.78 -14.24
CA ALA A 15 0.97 11.02 -14.87
C ALA A 15 2.49 11.13 -14.96
N TRP A 16 3.21 10.62 -13.95
CA TRP A 16 4.67 10.63 -13.97
C TRP A 16 5.25 9.60 -14.93
N THR A 17 4.78 8.35 -14.86
CA THR A 17 5.30 7.21 -15.62
C THR A 17 4.99 7.31 -17.10
N LEU A 18 3.78 7.77 -17.47
CA LEU A 18 3.31 7.84 -18.86
C LEU A 18 3.62 9.19 -19.55
N GLY A 19 4.24 10.13 -18.84
CA GLY A 19 4.74 11.36 -19.45
C GLY A 19 3.82 12.58 -19.36
N GLY A 20 2.61 12.47 -18.83
CA GLY A 20 1.73 13.63 -18.61
C GLY A 20 0.28 13.29 -18.28
N GLY A 21 -0.54 14.33 -18.11
CA GLY A 21 -1.94 14.20 -17.73
C GLY A 21 -2.83 13.58 -18.82
N ASP A 22 -2.59 13.90 -20.10
CA ASP A 22 -3.34 13.33 -21.22
C ASP A 22 -3.07 11.83 -21.36
N ALA A 23 -1.79 11.43 -21.32
CA ALA A 23 -1.39 10.02 -21.33
C ALA A 23 -1.99 9.23 -20.14
N ALA A 24 -2.00 9.82 -18.94
CA ALA A 24 -2.62 9.21 -17.77
C ALA A 24 -4.15 9.08 -17.93
N ARG A 25 -4.82 10.06 -18.53
CA ARG A 25 -6.26 10.00 -18.80
C ARG A 25 -6.57 8.87 -19.78
N ASP A 26 -5.82 8.77 -20.86
CA ASP A 26 -6.06 7.78 -21.91
C ASP A 26 -5.82 6.36 -21.38
N ALA A 27 -4.77 6.17 -20.58
CA ALA A 27 -4.53 4.90 -19.89
C ALA A 27 -5.62 4.57 -18.86
N LEU A 28 -6.13 5.54 -18.09
CA LEU A 28 -7.24 5.31 -17.15
C LEU A 28 -8.54 4.89 -17.87
N LEU A 29 -8.83 5.51 -19.02
CA LEU A 29 -9.98 5.16 -19.83
C LEU A 29 -9.84 3.75 -20.42
N ALA A 30 -8.63 3.37 -20.84
CA ALA A 30 -8.33 2.04 -21.38
C ALA A 30 -8.34 0.93 -20.32
N MET A 31 -7.79 1.18 -19.12
CA MET A 31 -7.87 0.24 -17.99
C MET A 31 -9.32 0.06 -17.49
N GLY A 32 -10.16 1.09 -17.64
CA GLY A 32 -11.50 1.12 -17.11
C GLY A 32 -11.55 1.45 -15.60
N PRO A 33 -12.70 1.94 -15.10
CA PRO A 33 -12.84 2.46 -13.74
C PRO A 33 -12.78 1.39 -12.64
N ALA A 34 -12.75 0.09 -12.97
CA ALA A 34 -12.61 -0.98 -12.00
C ALA A 34 -11.14 -1.25 -11.63
N ASN A 35 -10.22 -1.07 -12.58
CA ASN A 35 -8.83 -1.52 -12.49
C ASN A 35 -7.87 -0.47 -11.92
N TRP A 36 -8.36 0.72 -11.53
CA TRP A 36 -7.52 1.76 -10.89
C TRP A 36 -6.90 1.32 -9.56
N VAL A 37 -7.54 0.37 -8.85
CA VAL A 37 -7.02 -0.20 -7.60
C VAL A 37 -5.77 -1.04 -7.87
N ASP A 38 -5.65 -1.62 -9.06
CA ASP A 38 -4.50 -2.44 -9.44
C ASP A 38 -3.21 -1.60 -9.49
N VAL A 39 -3.32 -0.30 -9.76
CA VAL A 39 -2.19 0.64 -9.64
C VAL A 39 -1.67 0.70 -8.21
N VAL A 40 -2.58 0.82 -7.22
CA VAL A 40 -2.21 0.85 -5.80
C VAL A 40 -1.62 -0.49 -5.36
N ILE A 41 -2.24 -1.59 -5.79
CA ILE A 41 -1.82 -2.95 -5.45
C ILE A 41 -0.44 -3.22 -6.04
N GLY A 42 -0.22 -2.88 -7.31
CA GLY A 42 1.05 -3.02 -8.00
C GLY A 42 2.18 -2.23 -7.33
N MET A 43 1.92 -0.96 -6.99
CA MET A 43 2.87 -0.14 -6.22
C MET A 43 3.21 -0.76 -4.85
N PHE A 44 2.21 -1.33 -4.17
CA PHE A 44 2.41 -1.99 -2.88
C PHE A 44 3.25 -3.26 -3.01
N PHE A 45 3.09 -4.04 -4.08
CA PHE A 45 3.88 -5.25 -4.30
C PHE A 45 5.28 -4.99 -4.82
N ALA A 46 5.50 -3.89 -5.54
CA ALA A 46 6.81 -3.52 -6.05
C ALA A 46 7.74 -2.95 -4.95
N GLU A 47 7.19 -2.30 -3.93
CA GLU A 47 7.98 -1.55 -2.94
C GLU A 47 7.89 -2.15 -1.52
N PRO A 48 8.92 -2.87 -1.04
CA PRO A 48 8.85 -3.63 0.20
C PRO A 48 8.68 -2.77 1.45
N VAL A 49 9.33 -1.60 1.49
CA VAL A 49 9.25 -0.67 2.63
C VAL A 49 7.85 -0.08 2.73
N LEU A 50 7.28 0.35 1.59
CA LEU A 50 5.90 0.82 1.52
C LEU A 50 4.94 -0.28 2.00
N ALA A 51 5.19 -1.52 1.59
CA ALA A 51 4.36 -2.65 1.98
C ALA A 51 4.32 -2.89 3.49
N VAL A 52 5.49 -2.90 4.13
CA VAL A 52 5.62 -3.03 5.60
C VAL A 52 4.89 -1.91 6.32
N VAL A 53 5.12 -0.65 5.92
CA VAL A 53 4.53 0.52 6.59
C VAL A 53 3.01 0.50 6.45
N LEU A 54 2.48 0.23 5.25
CA LEU A 54 1.04 0.15 5.02
C LEU A 54 0.41 -0.99 5.85
N ALA A 55 1.01 -2.18 5.86
CA ALA A 55 0.55 -3.31 6.66
C ALA A 55 0.49 -3.00 8.16
N ALA A 56 1.51 -2.30 8.68
CA ALA A 56 1.57 -1.87 10.07
C ALA A 56 0.50 -0.81 10.38
N VAL A 57 0.33 0.19 9.51
CA VAL A 57 -0.68 1.25 9.68
C VAL A 57 -2.10 0.68 9.62
N LEU A 58 -2.41 -0.20 8.66
CA LEU A 58 -3.71 -0.88 8.57
C LEU A 58 -3.97 -1.76 9.80
N SER A 59 -2.94 -2.47 10.27
CA SER A 59 -3.02 -3.26 11.50
C SER A 59 -3.38 -2.39 12.70
N TYR A 60 -2.74 -1.23 12.84
CA TYR A 60 -2.96 -0.28 13.93
C TYR A 60 -4.35 0.37 13.86
N ILE A 61 -4.68 1.03 12.74
CA ILE A 61 -5.94 1.77 12.57
C ILE A 61 -7.14 0.84 12.73
N GLY A 62 -7.12 -0.32 12.08
CA GLY A 62 -8.22 -1.29 12.16
C GLY A 62 -8.43 -1.82 13.58
N TYR A 63 -7.34 -2.01 14.34
CA TYR A 63 -7.45 -2.44 15.74
C TYR A 63 -7.93 -1.32 16.65
N ALA A 64 -7.38 -0.11 16.52
CA ALA A 64 -7.78 1.07 17.28
C ALA A 64 -9.26 1.42 17.05
N TYR A 65 -9.71 1.38 15.80
CA TYR A 65 -11.10 1.60 15.40
C TYR A 65 -12.04 0.57 16.05
N ARG A 66 -11.75 -0.73 15.91
CA ARG A 66 -12.58 -1.78 16.53
C ARG A 66 -12.57 -1.70 18.05
N ALA A 67 -11.44 -1.33 18.66
CA ALA A 67 -11.35 -1.17 20.10
C ALA A 67 -12.23 0.01 20.57
N ALA A 68 -12.24 1.13 19.85
CA ALA A 68 -13.06 2.29 20.15
C ALA A 68 -14.57 2.03 19.99
N HIS A 69 -14.97 1.19 19.02
CA HIS A 69 -16.38 0.84 18.76
C HIS A 69 -16.84 -0.38 19.59
N GLY A 70 -16.51 -0.39 20.88
CA GLY A 70 -16.97 -1.40 21.84
C GLY A 70 -16.14 -2.69 21.92
N GLY A 71 -15.06 -2.81 21.14
CA GLY A 71 -14.13 -3.93 21.24
C GLY A 71 -13.29 -3.91 22.52
N ALA A 72 -13.02 -2.73 23.08
CA ALA A 72 -12.24 -2.58 24.31
C ALA A 72 -13.01 -3.02 25.57
N ALA A 73 -14.25 -2.56 25.74
CA ALA A 73 -15.11 -2.94 26.87
C ALA A 73 -15.31 -4.47 26.94
N ARG A 74 -15.54 -5.13 25.80
CA ARG A 74 -15.66 -6.61 25.70
C ARG A 74 -14.36 -7.37 26.05
N ARG A 75 -13.22 -6.70 26.16
CA ARG A 75 -11.90 -7.32 26.41
C ARG A 75 -11.35 -7.04 27.80
N GLN A 76 -11.95 -6.12 28.58
CA GLN A 76 -11.50 -5.81 29.94
C GLN A 76 -11.56 -7.01 30.89
N GLY A 77 -12.52 -7.92 30.70
CA GLY A 77 -12.64 -9.16 31.49
C GLY A 77 -11.74 -10.32 31.03
N ARG A 78 -10.94 -10.16 29.96
CA ARG A 78 -10.10 -11.25 29.42
C ARG A 78 -8.67 -11.20 29.93
N ALA A 79 -8.02 -12.35 29.98
CA ALA A 79 -6.59 -12.45 30.28
C ALA A 79 -5.75 -11.65 29.26
N LEU A 80 -4.62 -11.09 29.71
CA LEU A 80 -3.72 -10.32 28.85
C LEU A 80 -3.15 -11.19 27.72
N ALA A 81 -2.78 -12.42 28.03
CA ALA A 81 -2.28 -13.40 27.07
C ALA A 81 -3.29 -13.67 25.95
N GLU A 82 -4.59 -13.84 26.26
CA GLU A 82 -5.63 -14.06 25.25
C GLU A 82 -5.82 -12.83 24.36
N THR A 83 -5.77 -11.63 24.95
CA THR A 83 -5.93 -10.37 24.22
C THR A 83 -4.73 -10.12 23.28
N ALA A 84 -3.52 -10.43 23.75
CA ALA A 84 -2.28 -10.32 23.00
C ALA A 84 -2.25 -11.34 21.84
N ALA A 85 -2.57 -12.60 22.10
CA ALA A 85 -2.62 -13.65 21.08
C ALA A 85 -3.58 -13.28 19.94
N ARG A 86 -4.78 -12.78 20.25
CA ARG A 86 -5.74 -12.32 19.23
C ARG A 86 -5.28 -11.05 18.49
N ALA A 87 -4.45 -10.22 19.12
CA ALA A 87 -3.90 -9.04 18.46
C ALA A 87 -2.93 -9.40 17.33
N ALA A 88 -2.30 -10.59 17.39
CA ALA A 88 -1.33 -11.08 16.40
C ALA A 88 -1.95 -11.58 15.09
N ILE A 89 -3.24 -11.95 15.06
CA ILE A 89 -3.87 -12.61 13.89
C ILE A 89 -3.75 -11.78 12.60
N LEU A 90 -4.18 -10.50 12.62
CA LEU A 90 -4.13 -9.67 11.41
C LEU A 90 -2.69 -9.27 11.01
N PRO A 91 -1.81 -8.84 11.93
CA PRO A 91 -0.40 -8.62 11.60
C PRO A 91 0.27 -9.87 11.03
N GLY A 92 -0.04 -11.06 11.56
CA GLY A 92 0.44 -12.32 11.02
C GLY A 92 -0.03 -12.56 9.59
N ALA A 93 -1.33 -12.40 9.31
CA ALA A 93 -1.87 -12.52 7.96
C ALA A 93 -1.25 -11.52 6.97
N LEU A 94 -1.13 -10.24 7.38
CA LEU A 94 -0.49 -9.22 6.54
C LEU A 94 1.01 -9.47 6.36
N GLY A 95 1.68 -10.01 7.38
CA GLY A 95 3.08 -10.43 7.29
C GLY A 95 3.27 -11.58 6.29
N VAL A 96 2.35 -12.55 6.24
CA VAL A 96 2.36 -13.60 5.21
C VAL A 96 2.20 -13.01 3.81
N VAL A 97 1.25 -12.07 3.63
CA VAL A 97 1.05 -11.39 2.33
C VAL A 97 2.32 -10.64 1.93
N VAL A 98 2.84 -9.75 2.77
CA VAL A 98 4.07 -9.00 2.46
C VAL A 98 5.24 -9.95 2.19
N GLY A 99 5.36 -11.03 2.97
CA GLY A 99 6.41 -12.03 2.81
C GLY A 99 6.33 -12.81 1.50
N ALA A 100 5.12 -13.10 1.01
CA ALA A 100 4.91 -13.81 -0.24
C ALA A 100 5.38 -12.98 -1.45
N PHE A 101 5.18 -11.67 -1.45
CA PHE A 101 5.54 -10.79 -2.57
C PHE A 101 6.95 -10.21 -2.46
N ASN A 102 7.42 -9.92 -1.26
CA ASN A 102 8.67 -9.18 -1.05
C ASN A 102 9.79 -10.04 -0.42
N GLY A 103 9.48 -11.25 0.04
CA GLY A 103 10.42 -12.14 0.71
C GLY A 103 10.23 -12.21 2.23
N LEU A 104 10.67 -13.33 2.81
CA LEU A 104 10.36 -13.73 4.19
C LEU A 104 10.66 -12.65 5.23
N TRP A 105 11.83 -12.00 5.16
CA TRP A 105 12.25 -11.02 6.15
C TRP A 105 11.37 -9.76 6.17
N TRP A 106 10.87 -9.33 5.01
CA TRP A 106 9.91 -8.23 4.93
C TRP A 106 8.56 -8.61 5.54
N GLY A 107 8.13 -9.86 5.34
CA GLY A 107 6.95 -10.41 6.01
C GLY A 107 7.07 -10.42 7.53
N VAL A 108 8.23 -10.85 8.05
CA VAL A 108 8.53 -10.81 9.49
C VAL A 108 8.51 -9.36 10.00
N ALA A 109 9.15 -8.42 9.29
CA ALA A 109 9.16 -7.02 9.67
C ALA A 109 7.74 -6.41 9.72
N ALA A 110 6.90 -6.66 8.72
CA ALA A 110 5.50 -6.24 8.68
C ALA A 110 4.70 -6.79 9.87
N GLY A 111 4.83 -8.09 10.13
CA GLY A 111 4.13 -8.77 11.22
C GLY A 111 4.54 -8.24 12.59
N VAL A 112 5.85 -8.13 12.84
CA VAL A 112 6.39 -7.63 14.12
C VAL A 112 5.99 -6.18 14.36
N LEU A 113 6.20 -5.31 13.38
CA LEU A 113 5.86 -3.89 13.50
C LEU A 113 4.35 -3.70 13.73
N GLY A 114 3.51 -4.34 12.91
CA GLY A 114 2.06 -4.29 13.06
C GLY A 114 1.58 -4.84 14.42
N TYR A 115 2.23 -5.88 14.94
CA TYR A 115 1.91 -6.44 16.25
C TYR A 115 2.31 -5.50 17.40
N LEU A 116 3.51 -4.91 17.38
CA LEU A 116 3.97 -3.96 18.38
C LEU A 116 3.04 -2.73 18.46
N LEU A 117 2.63 -2.18 17.32
CA LEU A 117 1.68 -1.06 17.29
C LEU A 117 0.33 -1.41 17.94
N ARG A 118 -0.15 -2.65 17.76
CA ARG A 118 -1.39 -3.13 18.41
C ARG A 118 -1.24 -3.32 19.91
N LEU A 119 -0.09 -3.82 20.36
CA LEU A 119 0.19 -3.92 21.79
C LEU A 119 0.18 -2.55 22.47
N GLY A 120 0.65 -1.51 21.78
CA GLY A 120 0.51 -0.12 22.25
C GLY A 120 -0.94 0.27 22.51
N VAL A 121 -1.86 -0.06 21.59
CA VAL A 121 -3.30 0.20 21.78
C VAL A 121 -3.86 -0.59 22.96
N VAL A 122 -3.50 -1.87 23.12
CA VAL A 122 -3.91 -2.70 24.26
C VAL A 122 -3.45 -2.07 25.58
N ALA A 123 -2.21 -1.61 25.64
CA ALA A 123 -1.64 -0.94 26.80
C ALA A 123 -2.38 0.35 27.15
N GLU A 124 -2.74 1.19 26.16
CA GLU A 124 -3.50 2.43 26.39
C GLU A 124 -4.85 2.18 27.08
N TYR A 125 -5.58 1.13 26.69
CA TYR A 125 -6.87 0.77 27.31
C TYR A 125 -6.69 0.15 28.70
N ARG A 126 -5.69 -0.71 28.88
CA ARG A 126 -5.40 -1.39 30.16
C ARG A 126 -4.96 -0.42 31.25
N THR A 127 -4.17 0.58 30.87
CA THR A 127 -3.60 1.57 31.81
C THR A 127 -4.56 2.72 32.13
N GLY A 128 -5.77 2.71 31.54
CA GLY A 128 -6.77 3.75 31.73
C GLY A 128 -6.45 5.07 31.00
N ALA A 129 -5.38 5.11 30.20
CA ALA A 129 -5.03 6.27 29.36
C ALA A 129 -6.09 6.52 28.26
N ARG A 130 -6.84 5.48 27.89
CA ARG A 130 -8.00 5.54 26.99
C ARG A 130 -9.23 4.91 27.64
N SER A 131 -10.37 5.60 27.58
CA SER A 131 -11.66 5.14 28.08
C SER A 131 -12.16 3.96 27.25
N ALA A 132 -12.58 2.88 27.90
CA ALA A 132 -13.15 1.70 27.23
C ALA A 132 -14.56 1.96 26.67
N ASP A 133 -15.30 2.91 27.25
CA ASP A 133 -16.68 3.24 26.86
C ASP A 133 -16.72 4.21 25.67
N THR A 134 -15.84 5.21 25.66
CA THR A 134 -15.84 6.28 24.65
C THR A 134 -14.73 6.13 23.61
N GLY A 135 -13.72 5.29 23.87
CA GLY A 135 -12.50 5.22 23.07
C GLY A 135 -11.65 6.50 23.13
N ARG A 136 -12.06 7.52 23.88
CA ARG A 136 -11.35 8.80 24.01
C ARG A 136 -10.26 8.72 25.05
N ARG A 137 -9.22 9.54 24.89
CA ARG A 137 -8.20 9.68 25.95
C ARG A 137 -8.81 10.32 27.18
N THR A 138 -8.40 9.83 28.34
CA THR A 138 -8.84 10.31 29.65
C THR A 138 -7.97 11.47 30.16
N GLY A 139 -6.90 11.83 29.44
CA GLY A 139 -5.88 12.79 29.88
C GLY A 139 -4.93 12.24 30.94
N ARG A 140 -5.12 11.00 31.40
CA ARG A 140 -4.25 10.34 32.38
C ARG A 140 -3.06 9.69 31.69
N THR A 141 -1.87 9.91 32.24
CA THR A 141 -0.66 9.16 31.88
C THR A 141 -0.82 7.70 32.29
N ALA A 142 -0.33 6.77 31.46
CA ALA A 142 -0.36 5.34 31.76
C ALA A 142 0.38 5.06 33.08
N VAL A 143 -0.36 4.64 34.12
CA VAL A 143 0.17 4.52 35.50
C VAL A 143 0.97 3.22 35.70
N ALA A 144 0.84 2.24 34.80
CA ALA A 144 1.57 0.98 34.83
C ALA A 144 2.10 0.61 33.44
N PHE A 145 3.26 -0.06 33.39
CA PHE A 145 4.05 -0.36 32.19
C PHE A 145 4.53 0.89 31.41
N GLY A 146 5.69 1.42 31.80
CA GLY A 146 6.51 2.33 30.98
C GLY A 146 5.73 3.39 30.19
N PRO A 147 5.21 4.45 30.80
CA PRO A 147 4.40 5.48 30.13
C PRO A 147 5.08 6.07 28.89
N ARG A 148 6.41 6.18 28.90
CA ARG A 148 7.22 6.62 27.77
C ARG A 148 7.14 5.66 26.57
N ALA A 149 7.11 4.35 26.80
CA ALA A 149 7.05 3.36 25.73
C ALA A 149 5.68 3.37 25.03
N VAL A 150 4.59 3.48 25.79
CA VAL A 150 3.22 3.59 25.24
C VAL A 150 3.07 4.86 24.40
N GLU A 151 3.57 5.99 24.90
CA GLU A 151 3.52 7.24 24.13
C GLU A 151 4.44 7.17 22.90
N ALA A 152 5.63 6.57 23.01
CA ALA A 152 6.53 6.37 21.88
C ALA A 152 5.90 5.52 20.77
N VAL A 153 5.21 4.42 21.12
CA VAL A 153 4.49 3.58 20.14
C VAL A 153 3.38 4.37 19.44
N ARG A 154 2.66 5.23 20.17
CA ARG A 154 1.66 6.11 19.55
C ARG A 154 2.28 7.14 18.63
N VAL A 155 3.34 7.82 19.08
CA VAL A 155 4.05 8.80 18.25
C VAL A 155 4.58 8.12 16.99
N ALA A 156 5.15 6.93 17.11
CA ALA A 156 5.56 6.11 15.99
C ALA A 156 4.38 5.78 15.05
N ALA A 157 3.23 5.37 15.57
CA ALA A 157 2.03 5.11 14.75
C ALA A 157 1.55 6.36 14.00
N LEU A 158 1.58 7.53 14.64
CA LEU A 158 1.21 8.80 14.03
C LEU A 158 2.22 9.23 12.97
N LEU A 159 3.52 9.12 13.25
CA LEU A 159 4.57 9.42 12.28
C LEU A 159 4.49 8.49 11.08
N LEU A 160 4.31 7.18 11.31
CA LEU A 160 4.16 6.20 10.25
C LEU A 160 2.93 6.50 9.36
N SER A 161 1.80 6.88 9.96
CA SER A 161 0.56 7.11 9.21
C SER A 161 0.46 8.49 8.55
N LEU A 162 0.92 9.56 9.21
CA LEU A 162 0.74 10.94 8.76
C LEU A 162 1.93 11.50 7.98
N VAL A 163 3.11 10.89 8.11
CA VAL A 163 4.34 11.40 7.48
C VAL A 163 4.99 10.34 6.61
N VAL A 164 5.40 9.20 7.19
CA VAL A 164 6.20 8.20 6.46
C VAL A 164 5.40 7.57 5.33
N LEU A 165 4.17 7.11 5.59
CA LEU A 165 3.34 6.47 4.57
C LEU A 165 3.06 7.42 3.38
N PRO A 166 2.59 8.68 3.57
CA PRO A 166 2.44 9.62 2.47
C PRO A 166 3.72 9.88 1.68
N VAL A 167 4.86 10.08 2.37
CA VAL A 167 6.15 10.31 1.71
C VAL A 167 6.58 9.11 0.87
N LEU A 168 6.50 7.89 1.43
CA LEU A 168 6.81 6.67 0.70
C LEU A 168 5.88 6.46 -0.50
N SER A 169 4.58 6.76 -0.36
CA SER A 169 3.64 6.68 -1.47
C SER A 169 3.98 7.65 -2.61
N VAL A 170 4.39 8.88 -2.29
CA VAL A 170 4.82 9.86 -3.30
C VAL A 170 6.15 9.43 -3.95
N VAL A 171 7.10 8.93 -3.17
CA VAL A 171 8.38 8.44 -3.70
C VAL A 171 8.15 7.26 -4.66
N ALA A 172 7.32 6.29 -4.27
CA ALA A 172 6.94 5.16 -5.11
C ALA A 172 6.10 5.58 -6.33
N ALA A 173 5.35 6.69 -6.25
CA ALA A 173 4.64 7.25 -7.40
C ALA A 173 5.59 7.87 -8.44
N LEU A 174 6.74 8.36 -8.00
CA LEU A 174 7.67 9.15 -8.81
C LEU A 174 8.99 8.41 -9.11
N ASP A 175 9.02 7.10 -8.91
CA ASP A 175 10.16 6.21 -9.16
C ASP A 175 10.43 5.97 -10.65
N GLY A 176 9.45 6.26 -11.51
CA GLY A 176 9.52 6.00 -12.95
C GLY A 176 9.38 4.53 -13.37
N ARG A 177 9.08 3.62 -12.42
CA ARG A 177 8.80 2.20 -12.70
C ARG A 177 7.33 2.00 -13.02
N SER A 178 6.99 1.01 -13.84
CA SER A 178 5.60 0.61 -14.07
C SER A 178 4.96 0.09 -12.77
N TRP A 179 3.64 0.18 -12.67
CA TRP A 179 2.87 -0.43 -11.59
C TRP A 179 2.41 -1.87 -11.94
N THR A 180 2.62 -2.27 -13.18
CA THR A 180 2.11 -3.51 -13.79
C THR A 180 3.18 -4.08 -14.72
N SER A 181 2.94 -5.26 -15.28
CA SER A 181 3.84 -5.89 -16.25
C SER A 181 4.13 -4.95 -17.42
N VAL A 182 5.42 -4.88 -17.78
CA VAL A 182 5.85 -4.36 -19.07
C VAL A 182 6.06 -5.55 -19.98
N LEU A 183 5.55 -5.44 -21.20
CA LEU A 183 5.55 -6.51 -22.18
C LEU A 183 6.20 -6.00 -23.47
N MET A 184 6.92 -6.88 -24.16
CA MET A 184 7.25 -6.71 -25.57
C MET A 184 6.17 -7.41 -26.38
N CYS A 185 5.45 -6.70 -27.24
CA CYS A 185 4.35 -7.22 -28.05
C CYS A 185 4.51 -6.85 -29.53
N ASP A 186 3.89 -7.62 -30.42
CA ASP A 186 3.69 -7.22 -31.81
C ASP A 186 2.45 -6.32 -31.87
N VAL A 187 2.62 -5.11 -32.38
CA VAL A 187 1.59 -4.09 -32.55
C VAL A 187 1.47 -3.77 -34.02
N ASP A 188 0.26 -3.73 -34.55
CA ASP A 188 0.00 -3.32 -35.93
C ASP A 188 -0.78 -2.00 -35.94
N THR A 189 -0.08 -0.92 -36.31
CA THR A 189 -0.66 0.42 -36.49
C THR A 189 -1.07 0.69 -37.95
N GLY A 190 -1.18 -0.36 -38.77
CA GLY A 190 -1.53 -0.28 -40.20
C GLY A 190 -0.33 -0.25 -41.14
N ALA A 191 0.90 -0.26 -40.61
CA ALA A 191 2.15 -0.40 -41.37
C ALA A 191 2.73 -1.84 -41.30
N GLY A 192 1.97 -2.78 -40.74
CA GLY A 192 2.41 -4.14 -40.44
C GLY A 192 2.88 -4.27 -38.99
N PRO A 193 3.10 -5.52 -38.53
CA PRO A 193 3.45 -5.79 -37.14
C PRO A 193 4.85 -5.27 -36.80
N GLN A 194 4.92 -4.40 -35.81
CA GLN A 194 6.15 -3.89 -35.22
C GLN A 194 6.26 -4.31 -33.76
N ARG A 195 7.48 -4.64 -33.34
CA ARG A 195 7.73 -5.00 -31.94
C ARG A 195 7.78 -3.72 -31.10
N ALA A 196 6.86 -3.58 -30.16
CA ALA A 196 6.77 -2.44 -29.28
C ALA A 196 6.76 -2.86 -27.81
N ARG A 197 7.24 -1.95 -26.96
CA ARG A 197 7.26 -2.11 -25.51
C ARG A 197 5.99 -1.49 -24.94
N LEU A 198 5.14 -2.31 -24.35
CA LEU A 198 3.82 -1.96 -23.85
C LEU A 198 3.74 -2.07 -22.32
N VAL A 199 3.11 -1.12 -21.67
CA VAL A 199 2.64 -1.27 -20.28
C VAL A 199 1.26 -1.91 -20.31
N GLU A 200 1.09 -3.08 -19.68
CA GLU A 200 -0.18 -3.82 -19.70
C GLU A 200 -1.28 -3.05 -18.94
N LEU A 201 -2.33 -2.61 -19.65
CA LEU A 201 -3.46 -1.88 -19.08
C LEU A 201 -4.66 -2.80 -18.85
N ASP A 202 -4.97 -3.64 -19.84
CA ASP A 202 -6.03 -4.63 -19.76
C ASP A 202 -5.67 -5.85 -20.61
N ARG A 203 -6.22 -7.02 -20.27
CA ARG A 203 -5.99 -8.26 -21.00
C ARG A 203 -7.32 -8.81 -21.50
N GLN A 204 -7.51 -8.73 -22.82
CA GLN A 204 -8.67 -9.29 -23.51
C GLN A 204 -8.21 -10.29 -24.56
N ALA A 205 -8.55 -11.57 -24.37
CA ALA A 205 -8.17 -12.61 -25.32
C ALA A 205 -8.64 -12.25 -26.76
N PRO A 206 -7.79 -12.39 -27.79
CA PRO A 206 -6.49 -13.07 -27.80
C PRO A 206 -5.25 -12.20 -27.53
N GLY A 207 -5.41 -10.93 -27.12
CA GLY A 207 -4.31 -9.96 -26.99
C GLY A 207 -4.22 -9.23 -25.66
N VAL A 208 -3.40 -8.19 -25.64
CA VAL A 208 -3.22 -7.28 -24.51
C VAL A 208 -3.46 -5.86 -24.98
N VAL A 209 -4.26 -5.09 -24.25
CA VAL A 209 -4.38 -3.65 -24.44
C VAL A 209 -3.33 -3.00 -23.56
N GLY A 210 -2.44 -2.21 -24.15
CA GLY A 210 -1.32 -1.62 -23.44
C GLY A 210 -0.99 -0.22 -23.91
N TRP A 211 -0.25 0.50 -23.08
CA TRP A 211 0.33 1.79 -23.45
C TRP A 211 1.66 1.58 -24.17
N ASP A 212 1.75 2.01 -25.42
CA ASP A 212 2.99 2.00 -26.21
C ASP A 212 3.94 3.09 -25.72
N VAL A 213 5.08 2.66 -25.17
CA VAL A 213 6.06 3.57 -24.55
C VAL A 213 6.73 4.48 -25.59
N PRO A 214 7.26 3.97 -26.73
CA PRO A 214 7.71 4.80 -27.84
C PRO A 214 6.62 5.70 -28.46
N ALA A 215 5.47 5.14 -28.81
CA ALA A 215 4.46 5.84 -29.62
C ALA A 215 3.56 6.77 -28.80
N HIS A 216 3.56 6.64 -27.47
CA HIS A 216 2.73 7.43 -26.55
C HIS A 216 1.23 7.33 -26.84
N GLU A 217 0.76 6.11 -27.12
CA GLU A 217 -0.64 5.82 -27.44
C GLU A 217 -1.08 4.47 -26.87
N VAL A 218 -2.39 4.27 -26.72
CA VAL A 218 -2.97 2.99 -26.32
C VAL A 218 -3.13 2.11 -27.55
N VAL A 219 -2.56 0.92 -27.52
CA VAL A 219 -2.55 -0.03 -28.64
C VAL A 219 -2.94 -1.44 -28.19
N SER A 220 -3.38 -2.24 -29.15
CA SER A 220 -3.61 -3.67 -28.96
C SER A 220 -2.39 -4.46 -29.43
N GLY A 221 -1.75 -5.18 -28.51
CA GLY A 221 -0.61 -6.04 -28.76
C GLY A 221 -0.98 -7.51 -28.82
N THR A 222 -0.24 -8.27 -29.64
CA THR A 222 -0.29 -9.74 -29.71
C THR A 222 1.12 -10.33 -29.55
N ASN A 223 1.23 -11.65 -29.38
CA ASN A 223 2.52 -12.35 -29.20
C ASN A 223 3.40 -11.73 -28.10
N CYS A 224 2.79 -11.35 -26.98
CA CYS A 224 3.44 -10.63 -25.91
C CYS A 224 4.37 -11.52 -25.07
N ALA A 225 5.53 -10.98 -24.69
CA ALA A 225 6.47 -11.59 -23.76
C ALA A 225 6.83 -10.57 -22.68
N THR A 226 7.04 -11.01 -21.43
CA THR A 226 7.41 -10.12 -20.33
C THR A 226 8.77 -9.47 -20.57
N ASP A 227 8.84 -8.15 -20.44
CA ASP A 227 10.08 -7.40 -20.39
C ASP A 227 10.60 -7.38 -18.94
N PRO A 228 11.84 -7.84 -18.67
CA PRO A 228 12.42 -7.79 -17.33
C PRO A 228 12.71 -6.37 -16.85
N ASP A 229 12.83 -5.39 -17.75
CA ASP A 229 12.98 -3.99 -17.38
C ASP A 229 11.58 -3.38 -17.22
N ASP A 230 11.28 -2.91 -16.01
CA ASP A 230 10.04 -2.22 -15.66
C ASP A 230 10.23 -0.70 -15.54
N VAL A 231 11.42 -0.18 -15.83
CA VAL A 231 11.72 1.25 -15.81
C VAL A 231 11.19 1.90 -17.10
N LEU A 232 10.26 2.85 -16.94
CA LEU A 232 9.67 3.61 -18.04
C LEU A 232 10.27 5.01 -18.13
N ARG A 233 10.70 5.57 -16.99
CA ARG A 233 11.25 6.92 -16.88
C ARG A 233 12.31 6.98 -15.80
N ALA A 234 13.22 7.95 -15.90
CA ALA A 234 14.11 8.25 -14.79
C ALA A 234 13.32 8.69 -13.54
N PRO A 235 13.71 8.24 -12.34
CA PRO A 235 13.09 8.71 -11.11
C PRO A 235 13.31 10.21 -10.91
N TRP A 236 12.39 10.87 -10.21
CA TRP A 236 12.42 12.33 -10.05
C TRP A 236 13.70 12.87 -9.40
N TRP A 237 14.34 12.07 -8.54
CA TRP A 237 15.56 12.42 -7.81
C TRP A 237 16.86 12.24 -8.61
N ARG A 238 16.82 11.75 -9.86
CA ARG A 238 17.99 11.58 -10.73
C ARG A 238 18.04 12.60 -11.88
N ARG A 239 17.38 13.75 -11.72
CA ARG A 239 17.43 14.85 -12.69
C ARG A 239 18.59 15.78 -12.45
#